data_AF-A0A3N9US11-F1
#
_entry.id   AF-A0A3N9US11-F1
#
_cell.length_a   1.000
_cell.length_b   1.000
_cell.length_c   1.000
_cell.angle_alpha   90.00
_cell.angle_beta   90.00
_cell.angle_gamma   90.00
#
_symmetry.space_group_name_H-M   'P 1'
#
loop_
_entity.id
_entity.type
_entity.pdbx_description
1 polymer ?
#
loop_
_entity_poly.entity_id
_entity_poly.type
_entity_poly.pdbx_seq_one_letter_code
_entity_poly.pdbx_strand_id
1 'polypeptide(L)'
;KLRWQADGTPYVWQVEGARVIIRVLDEGGKIDLNAAQEQTLKTVLKLILQNEEQAIQLTDAILDWRDPDELKRNQGAEGPEYQSRGLQAPPQNRNFLIMDELRGVMGVTPQLYRKFESWFTLYTGADGLNPAKASREVLLALMGGDAAAVDNYIQQRKQAAGAGVPVAAPPTPGIPAGGSSDMAYTVMALAEIEGQQGAGVMATIRRGPSADGAPFTTLRWKSVMLPAKSAPPQPN
;
A
#
# COMPACT_ATOMS: atom_id res chain seq x y z
N LYS A 1 -13.56 5.18 -25.83
CA LYS A 1 -13.05 4.10 -24.94
C LYS A 1 -12.93 4.68 -23.53
N LEU A 2 -13.53 4.07 -22.50
CA LEU A 2 -13.30 4.50 -21.11
C LEU A 2 -11.84 4.26 -20.74
N ARG A 3 -11.14 5.29 -20.27
CA ARG A 3 -9.79 5.17 -19.69
C ARG A 3 -9.96 5.06 -18.17
N TRP A 4 -9.56 3.93 -17.60
CA TRP A 4 -9.59 3.74 -16.15
C TRP A 4 -8.51 4.59 -15.49
N GLN A 5 -8.82 5.13 -14.31
CA GLN A 5 -7.95 5.95 -13.50
C GLN A 5 -7.37 5.09 -12.38
N ALA A 6 -6.07 5.27 -12.11
CA ALA A 6 -5.34 4.55 -11.07
C ALA A 6 -5.34 5.29 -9.73
N ASP A 7 -6.48 5.89 -9.37
CA ASP A 7 -6.65 6.74 -8.18
C ASP A 7 -7.55 6.08 -7.11
N GLY A 8 -7.85 4.80 -7.27
CA GLY A 8 -8.73 4.02 -6.40
C GLY A 8 -10.23 4.25 -6.65
N THR A 9 -10.64 5.02 -7.65
CA THR A 9 -12.06 5.18 -8.02
C THR A 9 -12.71 3.82 -8.30
N PRO A 10 -13.89 3.51 -7.71
CA PRO A 10 -14.56 2.25 -7.95
C PRO A 10 -15.24 2.23 -9.32
N TYR A 11 -14.94 1.20 -10.10
CA TYR A 11 -15.65 0.82 -11.32
C TYR A 11 -16.58 -0.34 -10.98
N VAL A 12 -17.88 -0.15 -11.17
CA VAL A 12 -18.87 -1.19 -10.90
C VAL A 12 -19.24 -1.87 -12.21
N TRP A 13 -19.15 -3.19 -12.21
CA TRP A 13 -19.57 -4.04 -13.31
C TRP A 13 -20.58 -5.08 -12.81
N GLN A 14 -21.57 -5.40 -13.62
CA GLN A 14 -22.56 -6.43 -13.34
C GLN A 14 -22.30 -7.60 -14.28
N VAL A 15 -22.08 -8.79 -13.74
CA VAL A 15 -21.80 -10.00 -14.51
C VAL A 15 -22.47 -11.19 -13.83
N GLU A 16 -23.32 -11.92 -14.57
CA GLU A 16 -23.95 -13.18 -14.10
C GLU A 16 -24.62 -13.08 -12.71
N GLY A 17 -25.26 -11.94 -12.40
CA GLY A 17 -25.91 -11.69 -11.11
C GLY A 17 -24.97 -11.27 -9.97
N ALA A 18 -23.67 -11.17 -10.23
CA ALA A 18 -22.67 -10.64 -9.31
C ALA A 18 -22.36 -9.16 -9.61
N ARG A 19 -22.31 -8.35 -8.54
CA ARG A 19 -21.80 -6.98 -8.59
C ARG A 19 -20.29 -7.00 -8.34
N VAL A 20 -19.49 -6.71 -9.36
CA VAL A 20 -18.04 -6.63 -9.25
C VAL A 20 -17.61 -5.17 -9.09
N ILE A 21 -16.91 -4.86 -8.00
CA ILE A 21 -16.31 -3.56 -7.72
C ILE A 21 -14.82 -3.66 -8.00
N ILE A 22 -14.35 -2.92 -8.99
CA ILE A 22 -12.95 -2.90 -9.41
C ILE A 22 -12.32 -1.56 -9.03
N ARG A 23 -11.14 -1.60 -8.44
CA ARG A 23 -10.33 -0.41 -8.14
C ARG A 23 -8.93 -0.62 -8.69
N VAL A 24 -8.37 0.44 -9.26
CA VAL A 24 -6.97 0.48 -9.68
C VAL A 24 -6.28 1.55 -8.87
N LEU A 25 -5.17 1.20 -8.25
CA LEU A 25 -4.33 2.09 -7.45
C LEU A 25 -2.93 2.07 -8.06
N ASP A 26 -2.37 3.24 -8.30
CA ASP A 26 -0.96 3.36 -8.69
C ASP A 26 -0.07 3.12 -7.47
N GLU A 27 0.98 2.31 -7.64
CA GLU A 27 1.96 2.09 -6.58
C GLU A 27 2.75 3.36 -6.25
N GLY A 28 2.74 4.38 -7.12
CA GLY A 28 3.28 5.71 -6.83
C GLY A 28 2.58 6.42 -5.66
N GLY A 29 1.39 5.97 -5.26
CA GLY A 29 0.71 6.45 -4.06
C GLY A 29 1.20 5.84 -2.74
N LYS A 30 2.24 4.98 -2.79
CA LYS A 30 2.80 4.24 -1.66
C LYS A 30 4.29 4.52 -1.49
N ILE A 31 4.83 4.13 -0.35
CA ILE A 31 6.24 4.26 0.03
C ILE A 31 7.02 3.03 -0.39
N ASP A 32 8.12 3.20 -1.11
CA ASP A 32 8.98 2.08 -1.50
C ASP A 32 9.90 1.66 -0.35
N LEU A 33 9.75 0.42 0.13
CA LEU A 33 10.54 -0.09 1.27
C LEU A 33 12.03 -0.20 0.98
N ASN A 34 12.44 -0.29 -0.28
CA ASN A 34 13.86 -0.40 -0.64
C ASN A 34 14.49 0.97 -0.90
N ALA A 35 13.70 1.98 -1.24
CA ALA A 35 14.19 3.33 -1.53
C ALA A 35 13.97 4.32 -0.37
N ALA A 36 13.00 4.07 0.51
CA ALA A 36 12.61 5.01 1.55
C ALA A 36 13.77 5.30 2.51
N GLN A 37 13.96 6.58 2.86
CA GLN A 37 14.94 6.98 3.86
C GLN A 37 14.38 6.82 5.28
N GLU A 38 15.27 6.78 6.27
CA GLU A 38 14.91 6.63 7.69
C GLU A 38 13.84 7.63 8.13
N GLN A 39 13.98 8.91 7.76
CA GLN A 39 13.01 9.95 8.11
C GLN A 39 11.62 9.67 7.51
N THR A 40 11.56 9.19 6.26
CA THR A 40 10.30 8.83 5.60
C THR A 40 9.65 7.64 6.29
N LEU A 41 10.41 6.57 6.54
CA LEU A 41 9.93 5.38 7.25
C LEU A 41 9.41 5.73 8.64
N LYS A 42 10.17 6.49 9.42
CA LYS A 42 9.78 6.92 10.76
C LYS A 42 8.50 7.74 10.75
N THR A 43 8.37 8.68 9.83
CA THR A 43 7.17 9.50 9.67
C THR A 43 5.95 8.63 9.34
N VAL A 44 6.07 7.75 8.35
CA VAL A 44 4.98 6.90 7.87
C VAL A 44 4.55 5.88 8.93
N LEU A 45 5.52 5.24 9.57
CA LEU A 45 5.23 4.28 10.65
C LEU A 45 4.57 4.97 11.85
N LYS A 46 4.98 6.20 12.20
CA LYS A 46 4.31 6.98 13.24
C LYS A 46 2.83 7.24 12.90
N LEU A 47 2.53 7.55 11.64
CA LEU A 47 1.15 7.72 11.17
C LEU A 47 0.32 6.43 11.25
N ILE A 48 0.91 5.29 10.84
CA ILE A 48 0.21 3.99 10.82
C ILE A 48 -0.03 3.45 12.23
N LEU A 49 0.97 3.57 13.11
CA LEU A 49 1.01 2.96 14.43
C LEU A 49 0.39 3.85 15.51
N GLN A 50 0.42 5.17 15.31
CA GLN A 50 0.06 6.15 16.34
C GLN A 50 0.87 5.97 17.64
N ASN A 51 2.10 5.46 17.50
CA ASN A 51 3.03 5.20 18.58
C ASN A 51 4.45 5.51 18.09
N GLU A 52 5.10 6.48 18.71
CA GLU A 52 6.42 6.97 18.27
C GLU A 52 7.55 5.99 18.56
N GLU A 53 7.55 5.36 19.73
CA GLU A 53 8.58 4.39 20.11
C GLU A 53 8.52 3.17 19.19
N GLN A 54 7.32 2.62 18.98
CA GLN A 54 7.13 1.49 18.08
C GLN A 54 7.49 1.85 16.63
N ALA A 55 7.24 3.09 16.20
CA ALA A 55 7.63 3.56 14.88
C ALA A 55 9.16 3.59 14.73
N ILE A 56 9.90 4.02 15.75
CA ILE A 56 11.37 4.00 15.73
C ILE A 56 11.88 2.56 15.68
N GLN A 57 11.37 1.67 16.55
CA GLN A 57 11.74 0.25 16.56
C GLN A 57 11.52 -0.42 15.20
N LEU A 58 10.35 -0.20 14.58
CA LEU A 58 10.06 -0.76 13.26
C LEU A 58 10.84 -0.10 12.14
N THR A 59 11.20 1.18 12.27
CA THR A 59 12.09 1.85 11.30
C THR A 59 13.44 1.17 11.32
N ASP A 60 14.06 1.05 12.50
CA ASP A 60 15.38 0.44 12.66
C ASP A 60 15.36 -1.02 12.20
N ALA A 61 14.34 -1.80 12.58
CA ALA A 61 14.22 -3.21 12.17
C ALA A 61 14.02 -3.39 10.66
N ILE A 62 13.32 -2.47 9.97
CA ILE A 62 13.20 -2.51 8.49
C ILE A 62 14.52 -2.14 7.83
N LEU A 63 15.29 -1.21 8.41
CA LEU A 63 16.58 -0.81 7.88
C LEU A 63 17.63 -1.91 8.05
N ASP A 64 17.74 -2.51 9.24
CA ASP A 64 18.61 -3.66 9.51
C ASP A 64 18.21 -4.89 8.68
N TRP A 65 16.93 -5.02 8.31
CA TRP A 65 16.51 -6.09 7.41
C TRP A 65 17.13 -6.01 6.02
N ARG A 66 17.35 -4.78 5.52
CA ARG A 66 17.69 -4.55 4.11
C ARG A 66 19.12 -4.13 3.85
N ASP A 67 19.86 -3.69 4.85
CA ASP A 67 21.28 -3.33 4.69
C ASP A 67 22.19 -4.56 4.76
N PRO A 68 23.36 -4.53 4.11
CA PRO A 68 24.16 -5.74 3.90
C PRO A 68 25.08 -6.12 5.05
N ASP A 69 25.17 -5.30 6.09
CA ASP A 69 26.03 -5.56 7.25
C ASP A 69 25.26 -6.32 8.35
N GLU A 70 25.91 -6.58 9.47
CA GLU A 70 25.30 -7.22 10.65
C GLU A 70 25.31 -6.25 11.86
N LEU A 71 25.43 -4.94 11.58
CA LEU A 71 25.51 -3.91 12.61
C LEU A 71 24.11 -3.41 12.93
N LYS A 72 23.63 -3.87 14.08
CA LYS A 72 22.33 -3.45 14.58
C LYS A 72 22.25 -1.94 14.81
N ARG A 73 21.14 -1.34 14.39
CA ARG A 73 20.74 0.01 14.83
C ARG A 73 20.34 0.05 16.30
N ASN A 74 20.20 1.25 16.85
CA ASN A 74 19.92 1.47 18.28
C ASN A 74 18.71 0.66 18.80
N GLN A 75 17.61 0.65 18.04
CA GLN A 75 16.39 -0.12 18.36
C GLN A 75 16.08 -1.18 17.29
N GLY A 76 17.08 -1.50 16.47
CA GLY A 76 16.95 -2.46 15.39
C GLY A 76 17.07 -3.90 15.85
N ALA A 77 17.27 -4.81 14.90
CA ALA A 77 17.33 -6.23 15.16
C ALA A 77 18.17 -6.95 14.11
N GLU A 78 19.19 -7.67 14.57
CA GLU A 78 20.05 -8.54 13.78
C GLU A 78 19.90 -9.99 14.23
N GLY A 79 20.69 -10.91 13.66
CA GLY A 79 20.68 -12.34 14.02
C GLY A 79 20.51 -12.64 15.52
N PRO A 80 21.29 -12.01 16.44
CA PRO A 80 21.16 -12.23 17.88
C PRO A 80 19.78 -11.85 18.45
N GLU A 81 19.18 -10.74 18.03
CA GLU A 81 17.85 -10.31 18.48
C GLU A 81 16.78 -11.29 18.02
N TYR A 82 16.83 -11.73 16.77
CA TYR A 82 15.90 -12.73 16.24
C TYR A 82 15.99 -14.04 17.02
N GLN A 83 17.21 -14.52 17.28
CA GLN A 83 17.45 -15.72 18.08
C GLN A 83 16.89 -15.58 19.50
N SER A 84 17.11 -14.43 20.15
CA SER A 84 16.62 -14.17 21.52
C SER A 84 15.09 -14.22 21.65
N ARG A 85 14.37 -13.96 20.54
CA ARG A 85 12.90 -14.05 20.46
C ARG A 85 12.39 -15.40 19.94
N GLY A 86 13.29 -16.38 19.76
CA GLY A 86 12.95 -17.70 19.24
C GLY A 86 12.59 -17.68 17.74
N LEU A 87 12.93 -16.62 17.01
CA LEU A 87 12.76 -16.57 15.57
C LEU A 87 13.95 -17.26 14.92
N GLN A 88 13.67 -18.24 14.04
CA GLN A 88 14.70 -19.08 13.43
C GLN A 88 15.40 -18.42 12.23
N ALA A 89 14.77 -17.42 11.61
CA ALA A 89 15.32 -16.73 10.46
C ALA A 89 15.83 -15.35 10.88
N PRO A 90 17.13 -15.03 10.65
CA PRO A 90 17.66 -13.68 10.82
C PRO A 90 17.10 -12.74 9.73
N PRO A 91 17.40 -11.43 9.83
CA PRO A 91 17.15 -10.53 8.70
C PRO A 91 17.90 -11.00 7.43
N GLN A 92 17.43 -10.56 6.27
CA GLN A 92 17.93 -11.04 4.99
C GLN A 92 19.21 -10.33 4.53
N ASN A 93 19.52 -9.20 5.15
CA ASN A 93 20.65 -8.32 4.89
C ASN A 93 20.77 -7.97 3.40
N ARG A 94 19.59 -7.70 2.80
CA ARG A 94 19.40 -7.29 1.41
C ARG A 94 18.03 -6.66 1.23
N ASN A 95 17.89 -5.88 0.16
CA ASN A 95 16.60 -5.37 -0.28
C ASN A 95 15.50 -6.46 -0.29
N PHE A 96 14.29 -6.01 0.05
CA PHE A 96 13.08 -6.81 -0.03
C PHE A 96 12.87 -7.25 -1.47
N LEU A 97 12.66 -8.55 -1.69
CA LEU A 97 12.36 -9.12 -3.00
C LEU A 97 10.85 -9.22 -3.24
N ILE A 98 10.10 -9.47 -2.18
CA ILE A 98 8.64 -9.54 -2.19
C ILE A 98 8.08 -8.86 -0.94
N MET A 99 6.88 -8.29 -1.06
CA MET A 99 6.21 -7.63 0.07
C MET A 99 6.01 -8.55 1.27
N ASP A 100 5.81 -9.85 1.04
CA ASP A 100 5.54 -10.85 2.09
C ASP A 100 6.73 -11.06 3.04
N GLU A 101 7.95 -10.67 2.66
CA GLU A 101 9.12 -10.68 3.55
C GLU A 101 8.97 -9.74 4.76
N LEU A 102 8.14 -8.68 4.66
CA LEU A 102 7.82 -7.83 5.82
C LEU A 102 7.28 -8.61 7.02
N ARG A 103 6.65 -9.78 6.80
CA ARG A 103 6.16 -10.62 7.91
C ARG A 103 7.28 -11.20 8.76
N GLY A 104 8.49 -11.29 8.20
CA GLY A 104 9.69 -11.73 8.92
C GLY A 104 10.28 -10.63 9.79
N VAL A 105 10.07 -9.35 9.44
CA VAL A 105 10.67 -8.23 10.17
C VAL A 105 10.20 -8.22 11.62
N MET A 106 11.16 -8.14 12.55
CA MET A 106 10.89 -8.12 13.98
C MET A 106 9.91 -6.99 14.35
N GLY A 107 8.84 -7.36 15.07
CA GLY A 107 7.79 -6.44 15.49
C GLY A 107 6.62 -6.32 14.50
N VAL A 108 6.72 -6.88 13.30
CA VAL A 108 5.61 -6.90 12.34
C VAL A 108 4.65 -8.04 12.68
N THR A 109 3.46 -7.67 13.17
CA THR A 109 2.37 -8.63 13.42
C THR A 109 1.54 -8.87 12.15
N PRO A 110 0.77 -9.97 12.05
CA PRO A 110 -0.16 -10.18 10.93
C PRO A 110 -1.15 -9.03 10.72
N GLN A 111 -1.55 -8.35 11.80
CA GLN A 111 -2.42 -7.17 11.77
C GLN A 111 -1.72 -5.97 11.16
N LEU A 112 -0.46 -5.70 11.56
CA LEU A 112 0.34 -4.62 10.99
C LEU A 112 0.67 -4.87 9.52
N TYR A 113 1.06 -6.09 9.19
CA TYR A 113 1.32 -6.48 7.80
C TYR A 113 0.13 -6.18 6.89
N ARG A 114 -1.12 -6.46 7.32
CA ARG A 114 -2.31 -6.11 6.55
C ARG A 114 -2.48 -4.60 6.33
N LYS A 115 -2.14 -3.77 7.34
CA LYS A 115 -2.13 -2.31 7.17
C LYS A 115 -1.05 -1.87 6.18
N PHE A 116 0.13 -2.47 6.26
CA PHE A 116 1.27 -2.13 5.42
C PHE A 116 1.02 -2.35 3.92
N GLU A 117 0.12 -3.27 3.53
CA GLU A 117 -0.25 -3.48 2.12
C GLU A 117 -0.85 -2.23 1.44
N SER A 118 -1.50 -1.34 2.20
CA SER A 118 -2.03 -0.06 1.71
C SER A 118 -0.98 1.05 1.62
N TRP A 119 0.14 0.91 2.33
CA TRP A 119 1.12 1.97 2.56
C TRP A 119 2.45 1.77 1.84
N PHE A 120 2.84 0.52 1.64
CA PHE A 120 4.17 0.17 1.17
C PHE A 120 4.15 -0.59 -0.16
N THR A 121 5.23 -0.43 -0.91
CA THR A 121 5.49 -1.07 -2.20
C THR A 121 6.99 -1.35 -2.35
N LEU A 122 7.37 -2.00 -3.46
CA LEU A 122 8.77 -2.23 -3.87
C LEU A 122 9.04 -1.70 -5.29
N TYR A 123 8.09 -0.95 -5.86
CA TYR A 123 7.97 -0.77 -7.30
C TYR A 123 8.04 0.68 -7.78
N THR A 124 8.47 1.63 -6.95
CA THR A 124 8.61 3.03 -7.36
C THR A 124 10.07 3.46 -7.50
N GLY A 125 11.00 2.80 -6.79
CA GLY A 125 12.44 3.05 -6.87
C GLY A 125 12.87 4.43 -6.36
N ALA A 126 12.01 5.14 -5.63
CA ALA A 126 12.28 6.48 -5.10
C ALA A 126 11.72 6.64 -3.69
N ASP A 127 12.42 7.43 -2.86
CA ASP A 127 11.93 7.83 -1.54
C ASP A 127 10.72 8.76 -1.67
N GLY A 128 9.75 8.63 -0.76
CA GLY A 128 8.51 9.41 -0.75
C GLY A 128 7.35 8.76 -1.51
N LEU A 129 6.25 9.51 -1.63
CA LEU A 129 5.04 9.10 -2.37
C LEU A 129 4.43 10.27 -3.13
N ASN A 130 3.57 9.95 -4.11
CA ASN A 130 2.79 10.92 -4.86
C ASN A 130 1.36 11.04 -4.29
N PRO A 131 1.00 12.15 -3.63
CA PRO A 131 -0.34 12.32 -3.05
C PRO A 131 -1.47 12.29 -4.08
N ALA A 132 -1.20 12.66 -5.35
CA ALA A 132 -2.20 12.58 -6.41
C ALA A 132 -2.59 11.12 -6.74
N LYS A 133 -1.73 10.16 -6.38
CA LYS A 133 -1.92 8.72 -6.56
C LYS A 133 -2.28 7.99 -5.27
N ALA A 134 -2.09 8.62 -4.11
CA ALA A 134 -2.37 8.03 -2.81
C ALA A 134 -3.84 7.61 -2.65
N SER A 135 -4.04 6.51 -1.92
CA SER A 135 -5.37 6.02 -1.55
C SER A 135 -6.06 6.98 -0.57
N ARG A 136 -7.38 6.88 -0.45
CA ARG A 136 -8.14 7.66 0.54
C ARG A 136 -7.63 7.43 1.97
N GLU A 137 -7.27 6.19 2.29
CA GLU A 137 -6.73 5.81 3.60
C GLU A 137 -5.42 6.53 3.89
N VAL A 138 -4.49 6.51 2.93
CA VAL A 138 -3.19 7.20 3.04
C VAL A 138 -3.40 8.71 3.17
N LEU A 139 -4.24 9.30 2.31
CA LEU A 139 -4.56 10.73 2.37
C LEU A 139 -5.16 11.15 3.71
N LEU A 140 -6.08 10.33 4.26
CA LEU A 140 -6.70 10.61 5.56
C LEU A 140 -5.66 10.72 6.67
N ALA A 141 -4.70 9.80 6.70
CA ALA A 141 -3.63 9.85 7.68
C ALA A 141 -2.67 11.04 7.45
N LEU A 142 -2.29 11.33 6.20
CA LEU A 142 -1.42 12.47 5.86
C LEU A 142 -2.07 13.82 6.21
N MET A 143 -3.39 13.90 6.12
CA MET A 143 -4.17 15.12 6.37
C MET A 143 -4.76 15.17 7.79
N GLY A 144 -4.17 14.45 8.74
CA GLY A 144 -4.53 14.52 10.16
C GLY A 144 -5.95 14.04 10.48
N GLY A 145 -6.54 13.21 9.62
CA GLY A 145 -7.90 12.68 9.80
C GLY A 145 -9.03 13.57 9.25
N ASP A 146 -8.71 14.67 8.56
CA ASP A 146 -9.73 15.55 7.96
C ASP A 146 -10.38 14.91 6.73
N ALA A 147 -11.48 14.20 6.94
CA ALA A 147 -12.24 13.54 5.89
C ALA A 147 -12.78 14.52 4.82
N ALA A 148 -13.19 15.73 5.23
CA ALA A 148 -13.75 16.71 4.31
C ALA A 148 -12.66 17.27 3.37
N ALA A 149 -11.49 17.59 3.92
CA ALA A 149 -10.35 18.03 3.12
C ALA A 149 -9.87 16.92 2.15
N VAL A 150 -9.84 15.67 2.60
CA VAL A 150 -9.52 14.51 1.74
C VAL A 150 -10.52 14.37 0.60
N ASP A 151 -11.82 14.41 0.91
CA ASP A 151 -12.87 14.24 -0.10
C ASP A 151 -12.83 15.41 -1.12
N ASN A 152 -12.58 16.65 -0.65
CA ASN A 152 -12.36 17.81 -1.52
C ASN A 152 -11.14 17.62 -2.43
N TYR A 153 -10.00 17.18 -1.89
CA TYR A 153 -8.80 16.92 -2.69
C TYR A 153 -9.02 15.81 -3.73
N ILE A 154 -9.69 14.72 -3.34
CA ILE A 154 -10.05 13.62 -4.26
C ILE A 154 -10.98 14.13 -5.38
N GLN A 155 -11.94 15.01 -5.07
CA GLN A 155 -12.80 15.61 -6.09
C GLN A 155 -12.00 16.51 -7.05
N GLN A 156 -11.11 17.36 -6.53
CA GLN A 156 -10.25 18.23 -7.33
C GLN A 156 -9.37 17.42 -8.29
N ARG A 157 -8.68 16.37 -7.81
CA ARG A 157 -7.80 15.56 -8.67
C ARG A 157 -8.57 14.81 -9.77
N LYS A 158 -9.82 14.40 -9.50
CA LYS A 158 -10.68 13.77 -10.51
C LYS A 158 -11.06 14.74 -11.63
N GLN A 159 -11.44 15.97 -11.28
CA GLN A 159 -11.76 17.01 -12.25
C GLN A 159 -10.53 17.41 -13.07
N ALA A 160 -9.39 17.57 -12.40
CA ALA A 160 -8.15 18.01 -13.01
C ALA A 160 -7.53 16.94 -13.93
N ALA A 161 -7.67 15.65 -13.61
CA ALA A 161 -7.26 14.54 -14.49
C ALA A 161 -8.02 14.55 -15.84
N GLY A 162 -9.28 14.99 -15.85
CA GLY A 162 -10.05 15.18 -17.09
C GLY A 162 -9.62 16.41 -17.90
N ALA A 163 -9.05 17.42 -17.23
CA ALA A 163 -8.63 18.69 -17.82
C ALA A 163 -7.13 18.79 -18.12
N GLY A 164 -6.31 17.84 -17.65
CA GLY A 164 -4.85 17.89 -17.77
C GLY A 164 -4.17 18.91 -16.86
N VAL A 165 -4.84 19.34 -15.78
CA VAL A 165 -4.34 20.37 -14.86
C VAL A 165 -3.75 19.72 -13.60
N PRO A 166 -2.59 20.17 -13.08
CA PRO A 166 -2.07 19.69 -11.81
C PRO A 166 -2.91 20.21 -10.64
N VAL A 167 -3.22 19.35 -9.66
CA VAL A 167 -3.77 19.77 -8.36
C VAL A 167 -2.63 19.95 -7.38
N ALA A 168 -2.67 21.03 -6.60
CA ALA A 168 -1.72 21.24 -5.51
C ALA A 168 -1.80 20.06 -4.53
N ALA A 169 -0.68 19.39 -4.31
CA ALA A 169 -0.62 18.27 -3.39
C ALA A 169 -0.81 18.75 -1.93
N PRO A 170 -1.50 17.96 -1.08
CA PRO A 170 -1.53 18.25 0.35
C PRO A 170 -0.11 18.22 0.93
N PRO A 171 0.17 19.00 1.99
CA PRO A 171 1.45 18.94 2.67
C PRO A 171 1.66 17.54 3.25
N THR A 172 2.87 17.02 3.09
CA THR A 172 3.29 15.71 3.61
C THR A 172 4.58 15.89 4.42
N PRO A 173 4.50 16.45 5.64
CA PRO A 173 5.69 16.76 6.43
C PRO A 173 6.54 15.51 6.67
N GLY A 174 7.84 15.55 6.37
CA GLY A 174 8.76 14.43 6.58
C GLY A 174 8.66 13.30 5.53
N ILE A 175 7.84 13.46 4.49
CA ILE A 175 7.73 12.52 3.37
C ILE A 175 7.97 13.31 2.07
N PRO A 176 9.03 13.00 1.30
CA PRO A 176 9.27 13.68 0.04
C PRO A 176 8.12 13.47 -0.96
N ALA A 177 7.95 14.45 -1.86
CA ALA A 177 7.13 14.29 -3.06
C ALA A 177 7.88 13.43 -4.10
N GLY A 178 8.08 12.16 -3.78
CA GLY A 178 8.65 11.15 -4.66
C GLY A 178 7.60 10.16 -5.16
N GLY A 179 8.00 8.97 -5.59
CA GLY A 179 7.05 7.95 -6.05
C GLY A 179 6.36 8.25 -7.39
N SER A 180 7.08 8.84 -8.36
CA SER A 180 6.57 9.07 -9.72
C SER A 180 6.42 7.75 -10.49
N SER A 181 5.46 6.92 -10.11
CA SER A 181 5.12 5.71 -10.86
C SER A 181 3.85 5.96 -11.67
N ASP A 182 3.91 5.55 -12.93
CA ASP A 182 2.79 5.18 -13.79
C ASP A 182 3.16 3.80 -14.42
N MET A 183 3.89 3.00 -13.62
CA MET A 183 4.59 1.79 -14.03
C MET A 183 4.06 0.56 -13.31
N ALA A 184 3.68 0.66 -12.04
CA ALA A 184 3.10 -0.45 -11.30
C ALA A 184 1.75 -0.05 -10.69
N TYR A 185 0.81 -1.00 -10.71
CA TYR A 185 -0.57 -0.81 -10.29
C TYR A 185 -1.04 -1.98 -9.46
N THR A 186 -1.74 -1.70 -8.36
CA THR A 186 -2.56 -2.69 -7.67
C THR A 186 -3.99 -2.62 -8.22
N VAL A 187 -4.44 -3.73 -8.81
CA VAL A 187 -5.81 -3.95 -9.26
C VAL A 187 -6.52 -4.81 -8.23
N MET A 188 -7.61 -4.30 -7.66
CA MET A 188 -8.48 -5.03 -6.76
C MET A 188 -9.84 -5.24 -7.43
N ALA A 189 -10.28 -6.47 -7.54
CA ALA A 189 -11.61 -6.82 -8.03
C ALA A 189 -12.35 -7.61 -6.95
N LEU A 190 -13.47 -7.07 -6.47
CA LEU A 190 -14.30 -7.65 -5.42
C LEU A 190 -15.67 -8.00 -6.01
N ALA A 191 -16.05 -9.27 -6.00
CA ALA A 191 -17.37 -9.74 -6.38
C ALA A 191 -18.27 -9.84 -5.15
N GLU A 192 -19.39 -9.14 -5.20
CA GLU A 192 -20.49 -9.24 -4.23
C GLU A 192 -21.66 -9.98 -4.89
N ILE A 193 -22.10 -11.08 -4.27
CA ILE A 193 -23.30 -11.81 -4.64
C ILE A 193 -24.26 -11.73 -3.45
N GLU A 194 -25.51 -11.39 -3.72
CA GLU A 194 -26.53 -11.25 -2.68
C GLU A 194 -26.69 -12.56 -1.90
N GLY A 195 -26.69 -12.46 -0.56
CA GLY A 195 -26.83 -13.62 0.33
C GLY A 195 -25.62 -14.55 0.40
N GLN A 196 -24.51 -14.25 -0.30
CA GLN A 196 -23.30 -15.08 -0.28
C GLN A 196 -22.10 -14.32 0.30
N GLN A 197 -21.07 -15.08 0.71
CA GLN A 197 -19.77 -14.47 1.00
C GLN A 197 -19.19 -13.92 -0.29
N GLY A 198 -18.74 -12.67 -0.25
CA GLY A 198 -18.03 -12.06 -1.37
C GLY A 198 -16.64 -12.66 -1.52
N ALA A 199 -16.14 -12.68 -2.75
CA ALA A 199 -14.78 -13.10 -3.07
C ALA A 199 -14.10 -12.04 -3.91
N GLY A 200 -12.78 -12.01 -3.90
CA GLY A 200 -12.05 -11.02 -4.66
C GLY A 200 -10.62 -11.43 -4.91
N VAL A 201 -9.99 -10.65 -5.77
CA VAL A 201 -8.58 -10.80 -6.11
C VAL A 201 -7.91 -9.44 -6.02
N MET A 202 -6.66 -9.46 -5.58
CA MET A 202 -5.76 -8.32 -5.61
C MET A 202 -4.51 -8.74 -6.39
N ALA A 203 -4.22 -8.02 -7.46
CA ALA A 203 -3.06 -8.26 -8.30
C ALA A 203 -2.22 -6.99 -8.38
N THR A 204 -0.92 -7.09 -8.14
CA THR A 204 0.02 -6.02 -8.47
C THR A 204 0.62 -6.32 -9.83
N ILE A 205 0.45 -5.42 -10.78
CA ILE A 205 0.92 -5.55 -12.15
C ILE A 205 1.92 -4.44 -12.46
N ARG A 206 2.89 -4.73 -13.32
CA ARG A 206 3.82 -3.75 -13.88
C ARG A 206 3.57 -3.62 -15.37
N ARG A 207 3.41 -2.39 -15.84
CA ARG A 207 3.33 -2.05 -17.25
C ARG A 207 4.63 -2.42 -17.96
N GLY A 208 4.51 -2.99 -19.14
CA GLY A 208 5.65 -3.42 -19.94
C GLY A 208 5.43 -4.81 -20.51
N PRO A 209 6.16 -5.18 -21.57
CA PRO A 209 6.01 -6.46 -22.21
C PRO A 209 6.30 -7.59 -21.22
N SER A 210 5.42 -8.58 -21.18
CA SER A 210 5.63 -9.86 -20.50
C SER A 210 6.03 -10.95 -21.49
N ALA A 211 6.50 -12.08 -20.96
CA ALA A 211 6.96 -13.22 -21.77
C ALA A 211 5.85 -13.84 -22.65
N ASP A 212 4.58 -13.70 -22.26
CA ASP A 212 3.39 -14.17 -22.97
C ASP A 212 2.80 -13.11 -23.94
N GLY A 213 3.49 -11.98 -24.12
CA GLY A 213 3.06 -10.91 -25.03
C GLY A 213 1.98 -9.98 -24.47
N ALA A 214 1.56 -10.16 -23.20
CA ALA A 214 0.69 -9.19 -22.55
C ALA A 214 1.42 -7.84 -22.35
N PRO A 215 0.69 -6.71 -22.30
CA PRO A 215 1.29 -5.38 -22.12
C PRO A 215 1.65 -5.09 -20.64
N PHE A 216 1.57 -6.10 -19.77
CA PHE A 216 1.91 -6.02 -18.36
C PHE A 216 2.42 -7.37 -17.83
N THR A 217 3.22 -7.33 -16.77
CA THR A 217 3.64 -8.50 -15.99
C THR A 217 2.95 -8.50 -14.63
N THR A 218 2.44 -9.65 -14.20
CA THR A 218 1.92 -9.81 -12.83
C THR A 218 3.07 -10.01 -11.86
N LEU A 219 3.21 -9.11 -10.89
CA LEU A 219 4.23 -9.15 -9.84
C LEU A 219 3.73 -9.87 -8.58
N ARG A 220 2.43 -9.75 -8.30
CA ARG A 220 1.79 -10.36 -7.11
C ARG A 220 0.35 -10.72 -7.43
N TRP A 221 -0.13 -11.82 -6.87
CA TRP A 221 -1.52 -12.25 -6.92
C TRP A 221 -1.98 -12.76 -5.56
N LYS A 222 -3.16 -12.34 -5.11
CA LYS A 222 -3.73 -12.73 -3.82
C LYS A 222 -5.25 -12.82 -3.89
N SER A 223 -5.81 -13.88 -3.31
CA SER A 223 -7.25 -13.99 -3.07
C SER A 223 -7.65 -13.20 -1.82
N VAL A 224 -8.78 -12.51 -1.90
CA VAL A 224 -9.38 -11.73 -0.82
C VAL A 224 -10.77 -12.30 -0.54
N MET A 225 -11.01 -12.74 0.69
CA MET A 225 -12.34 -13.15 1.13
C MET A 225 -13.02 -11.95 1.79
N LEU A 226 -14.27 -11.68 1.43
CA LEU A 226 -15.09 -10.67 2.08
C LEU A 226 -16.08 -11.35 3.04
N PRO A 227 -16.37 -10.74 4.20
CA PRO A 227 -17.47 -11.20 5.02
C PRO A 227 -18.79 -11.11 4.24
N ALA A 228 -19.73 -12.00 4.53
CA ALA A 228 -21.07 -11.93 3.94
C ALA A 228 -21.71 -10.58 4.30
N LYS A 229 -22.35 -9.95 3.31
CA LYS A 229 -23.06 -8.68 3.54
C LYS A 229 -24.28 -8.99 4.42
N SER A 230 -24.33 -8.41 5.62
CA SER A 230 -25.53 -8.50 6.47
C SER A 230 -26.71 -7.89 5.73
N ALA A 231 -27.85 -8.60 5.70
CA ALA A 231 -29.08 -8.09 5.12
C ALA A 231 -29.42 -6.72 5.76
N PRO A 232 -29.94 -5.75 4.99
CA PRO A 232 -30.45 -4.52 5.59
C PRO A 232 -31.54 -4.88 6.63
N PRO A 233 -31.60 -4.17 7.77
CA PRO A 233 -32.66 -4.40 8.74
C PRO A 233 -34.02 -4.26 8.05
N GLN A 234 -34.89 -5.25 8.25
CA GLN A 234 -36.28 -5.18 7.79
C GLN A 234 -36.93 -3.94 8.42
N PRO A 235 -37.64 -3.09 7.64
CA PRO A 235 -38.43 -2.02 8.23
C PRO A 235 -39.53 -2.66 9.10
N ASN A 236 -39.63 -2.20 10.34
CA ASN A 236 -40.75 -2.51 11.24
C ASN A 236 -42.08 -2.00 10.69
#